data_AF-A0A8S3B6N9-F1
#
_entry.id   AF-A0A8S3B6N9-F1
#
_cell.length_a   1.000
_cell.length_b   1.000
_cell.length_c   1.000
_cell.angle_alpha   90.00
_cell.angle_beta   90.00
_cell.angle_gamma   90.00
#
_symmetry.space_group_name_H-M   'P 1'
#
loop_
_entity.id
_entity.type
_entity.pdbx_description
1 polymer ?
#
loop_
_entity_poly.entity_id
_entity_poly.type
_entity_poly.pdbx_seq_one_letter_code
_entity_poly.pdbx_strand_id
1 'polypeptide(L)'
;LQEKQLEIQERKLLVLIATDGVPTNDNGQQDIKTLEHVLHHERNPINRIPVTIVACTDDVESVGYLNNWDKKISNLDVVDDYKSEREEIQKVQGKNFPFSFGDYVVKILMGAIDKWFDTLDERRANSNAPPVQQHTKGKKKKSCAIS
;
A
#
# COMPACT_ATOMS: atom_id res chain seq x y z
N LEU A 1 31.45 9.36 8.80
CA LEU A 1 30.14 9.62 9.45
C LEU A 1 29.16 10.31 8.50
N GLN A 2 29.56 11.39 7.82
CA GLN A 2 28.73 12.07 6.80
C GLN A 2 28.33 11.18 5.61
N GLU A 3 29.22 10.33 5.11
CA GLU A 3 28.90 9.39 4.01
C GLU A 3 27.77 8.42 4.37
N LYS A 4 27.77 7.89 5.60
CA LYS A 4 26.70 7.01 6.08
C LYS A 4 25.35 7.73 6.23
N GLN A 5 25.37 9.02 6.57
CA GLN A 5 24.14 9.83 6.67
C GLN A 5 23.53 10.12 5.29
N LEU A 6 24.37 10.39 4.28
CA LEU A 6 23.92 10.54 2.90
C LEU A 6 23.36 9.22 2.34
N GLU A 7 24.01 8.09 2.65
CA GLU A 7 23.56 6.76 2.21
C GLU A 7 22.20 6.37 2.82
N ILE A 8 21.91 6.79 4.07
CA ILE A 8 20.61 6.59 4.70
C ILE A 8 19.53 7.48 4.05
N GLN A 9 19.87 8.71 3.64
CA GLN A 9 18.94 9.60 2.93
C GLN A 9 18.58 9.10 1.52
N GLU A 10 19.39 8.22 0.93
CA GLU A 10 19.10 7.61 -0.38
C GLU A 10 18.16 6.40 -0.32
N ARG A 11 17.98 5.79 0.85
CA ARG A 11 17.16 4.59 1.01
C ARG A 11 15.67 4.94 1.02
N LYS A 12 14.87 4.05 0.42
CA LYS A 12 13.41 4.10 0.56
C LYS A 12 13.01 3.52 1.93
N LEU A 13 11.99 4.10 2.55
CA LEU A 13 11.46 3.71 3.85
C LEU A 13 9.97 3.44 3.71
N LEU A 14 9.54 2.20 3.91
CA LEU A 14 8.11 1.90 4.11
C LEU A 14 7.76 2.09 5.58
N VAL A 15 6.74 2.89 5.85
CA VAL A 15 6.20 3.08 7.20
C VAL A 15 4.90 2.30 7.32
N LEU A 16 4.82 1.41 8.30
CA LEU A 16 3.61 0.66 8.64
C LEU A 16 3.06 1.21 9.95
N ILE A 17 1.80 1.65 9.94
CA ILE A 17 1.10 2.16 11.13
C ILE A 17 -0.06 1.22 11.42
N ALA A 18 0.09 0.35 12.42
CA ALA A 18 -1.03 -0.45 12.91
C ALA A 18 -1.73 0.32 14.04
N THR A 19 -3.04 0.57 13.90
CA THR A 19 -3.81 1.40 14.83
C THR A 19 -5.21 0.86 15.04
N ASP A 20 -5.78 1.06 16.22
CA ASP A 20 -7.14 0.67 16.60
C ASP A 20 -8.05 1.88 16.90
N GLY A 21 -7.59 3.10 16.60
CA GLY A 21 -8.39 4.29 16.87
C GLY A 21 -7.87 5.59 16.29
N VAL A 22 -8.30 6.68 16.94
CA VAL A 22 -8.11 8.06 16.50
C VAL A 22 -6.82 8.63 17.08
N PRO A 23 -5.94 9.29 16.29
CA PRO A 23 -4.75 9.93 16.81
C PRO A 23 -5.12 11.01 17.83
N THR A 24 -4.30 11.16 18.87
CA THR A 24 -4.47 12.18 19.89
C THR A 24 -3.25 13.08 19.97
N ASN A 25 -3.47 14.35 20.34
CA ASN A 25 -2.39 15.26 20.69
C ASN A 25 -1.84 14.99 22.11
N ASP A 26 -0.86 15.78 22.54
CA ASP A 26 -0.22 15.67 23.87
C ASP A 26 -1.21 15.82 25.05
N ASN A 27 -2.39 16.39 24.82
CA ASN A 27 -3.45 16.53 25.82
C ASN A 27 -4.47 15.38 25.78
N GLY A 28 -4.25 14.35 24.94
CA GLY A 28 -5.17 13.24 24.75
C GLY A 28 -6.43 13.59 23.95
N GLN A 29 -6.46 14.76 23.29
CA GLN A 29 -7.59 15.16 22.46
C GLN A 29 -7.41 14.66 21.03
N GLN A 30 -8.50 14.21 20.40
CA GLN A 30 -8.47 13.74 19.02
C GLN A 30 -7.90 14.81 18.07
N ASP A 31 -6.94 14.41 17.24
CA ASP A 31 -6.24 15.30 16.33
C ASP A 31 -5.93 14.64 14.97
N ILE A 32 -7.00 14.31 14.25
CA ILE A 32 -6.94 13.73 12.90
C ILE A 32 -6.27 14.70 11.91
N LYS A 33 -6.52 16.01 12.07
CA LYS A 33 -6.05 17.04 11.11
C LYS A 33 -4.54 17.20 11.12
N THR A 34 -3.91 17.13 12.29
CA THR A 34 -2.45 17.19 12.37
C THR A 34 -1.82 15.97 11.71
N LEU A 35 -2.35 14.77 11.94
CA LEU A 35 -1.85 13.57 11.26
C LEU A 35 -2.02 13.66 9.73
N GLU A 36 -3.19 14.10 9.26
CA GLU A 36 -3.45 14.34 7.84
C GLU A 36 -2.45 15.35 7.25
N HIS A 37 -2.17 16.44 7.96
CA HIS A 37 -1.20 17.46 7.57
C HIS A 37 0.20 16.87 7.41
N VAL A 38 0.66 16.07 8.37
CA VAL A 38 1.98 15.42 8.33
C VAL A 38 2.09 14.50 7.12
N LEU A 39 1.07 13.68 6.87
CA LEU A 39 1.05 12.73 5.74
C LEU A 39 1.04 13.42 4.37
N HIS A 40 0.41 14.59 4.28
CA HIS A 40 0.32 15.38 3.06
C HIS A 40 1.54 16.27 2.80
N HIS A 41 2.04 16.95 3.83
CA HIS A 41 2.91 18.12 3.65
C HIS A 41 4.32 17.92 4.23
N GLU A 42 4.46 17.13 5.29
CA GLU A 42 5.76 16.96 5.98
C GLU A 42 6.51 15.70 5.52
N ARG A 43 5.79 14.74 4.95
CA ARG A 43 6.37 13.52 4.38
C ARG A 43 7.14 13.81 3.09
N ASN A 44 8.45 14.04 3.23
CA ASN A 44 9.34 14.43 2.13
C ASN A 44 10.60 13.55 2.03
N PRO A 45 10.95 13.00 0.84
CA PRO A 45 10.17 13.01 -0.39
C PRO A 45 9.09 11.93 -0.39
N ILE A 46 7.86 12.31 -0.77
CA ILE A 46 6.66 11.45 -0.74
C ILE A 46 6.82 10.13 -1.53
N ASN A 47 7.67 10.11 -2.56
CA ASN A 47 7.93 8.94 -3.40
C ASN A 47 8.96 7.96 -2.80
N ARG A 48 9.61 8.31 -1.69
CA ARG A 48 10.53 7.43 -0.96
C ARG A 48 9.97 6.93 0.36
N ILE A 49 8.87 7.53 0.83
CA ILE A 49 8.25 7.21 2.11
C ILE A 49 6.79 6.78 1.87
N PRO A 50 6.55 5.62 1.22
CA PRO A 50 5.22 5.02 1.22
C PRO A 50 4.78 4.72 2.64
N VAL A 51 3.48 4.86 2.90
CA VAL A 51 2.88 4.62 4.21
C VAL A 51 1.72 3.64 4.02
N THR A 52 1.65 2.59 4.82
CA THR A 52 0.46 1.75 4.92
C THR A 52 -0.10 1.88 6.33
N ILE A 53 -1.39 2.21 6.44
CA ILE A 53 -2.11 2.19 7.71
C ILE A 53 -2.93 0.90 7.77
N VAL A 54 -2.77 0.14 8.84
CA VAL A 54 -3.51 -1.10 9.08
C VAL A 54 -4.51 -0.85 10.21
N ALA A 55 -5.80 -0.82 9.87
CA ALA A 55 -6.87 -0.71 10.85
C ALA A 55 -7.02 -2.04 11.60
N CYS A 56 -6.82 -2.00 12.92
CA CYS A 56 -6.75 -3.16 13.81
C CYS A 56 -7.91 -3.15 14.80
N THR A 57 -9.11 -2.80 14.34
CA THR A 57 -10.31 -2.67 15.18
C THR A 57 -11.57 -2.99 14.38
N ASP A 58 -12.58 -3.53 15.07
CA ASP A 58 -13.92 -3.73 14.52
C ASP A 58 -14.79 -2.46 14.67
N ASP A 59 -14.29 -1.43 15.37
CA ASP A 59 -14.98 -0.15 15.55
C ASP A 59 -14.78 0.77 14.34
N VAL A 60 -15.69 0.64 13.37
CA VAL A 60 -15.70 1.42 12.12
C VAL A 60 -15.77 2.93 12.37
N GLU A 61 -16.37 3.40 13.47
CA GLU A 61 -16.44 4.84 13.75
C GLU A 61 -15.07 5.42 14.11
N SER A 62 -14.26 4.65 14.83
CA SER A 62 -12.92 5.05 15.26
C SER A 62 -11.90 5.16 14.13
N VAL A 63 -12.09 4.43 13.02
CA VAL A 63 -11.17 4.39 11.89
C VAL A 63 -11.76 4.91 10.58
N GLY A 64 -13.06 5.21 10.53
CA GLY A 64 -13.74 5.63 9.31
C GLY A 64 -13.20 6.91 8.66
N TYR A 65 -12.40 7.71 9.39
CA TYR A 65 -11.68 8.85 8.82
C TYR A 65 -10.62 8.43 7.79
N LEU A 66 -10.07 7.21 7.91
CA LEU A 66 -9.03 6.67 7.04
C LEU A 66 -9.55 6.30 5.64
N ASN A 67 -10.84 5.94 5.50
CA ASN A 67 -11.45 5.43 4.26
C ASN A 67 -11.38 6.37 3.04
N ASN A 68 -10.99 7.63 3.26
CA ASN A 68 -10.87 8.62 2.20
C ASN A 68 -9.42 9.09 1.99
N TRP A 69 -8.48 8.60 2.78
CA TRP A 69 -7.09 9.06 2.75
C TRP A 69 -6.29 8.38 1.64
N ASP A 70 -6.48 7.09 1.43
CA ASP A 70 -6.00 6.30 0.28
C ASP A 70 -6.22 7.01 -1.08
N LYS A 71 -7.38 7.65 -1.25
CA LYS A 71 -7.76 8.36 -2.49
C LYS A 71 -7.18 9.75 -2.63
N LYS A 72 -6.78 10.38 -1.52
CA LYS A 72 -6.36 11.79 -1.46
C LYS A 72 -4.86 11.95 -1.30
N ILE A 73 -4.21 11.01 -0.61
CA ILE A 73 -2.82 11.09 -0.20
C ILE A 73 -2.01 10.13 -1.08
N SER A 74 -1.05 10.66 -1.84
CA SER A 74 -0.24 9.82 -2.73
C SER A 74 0.66 8.85 -1.96
N ASN A 75 0.84 7.61 -2.45
CA ASN A 75 1.65 6.57 -1.79
C ASN A 75 1.23 6.33 -0.33
N LEU A 76 -0.07 6.38 -0.08
CA LEU A 76 -0.70 5.96 1.17
C LEU A 76 -1.69 4.85 0.81
N ASP A 77 -1.66 3.78 1.58
CA ASP A 77 -2.66 2.71 1.51
C ASP A 77 -3.27 2.52 2.90
N VAL A 78 -4.55 2.16 2.93
CA VAL A 78 -5.30 1.88 4.16
C VAL A 78 -5.88 0.49 4.00
N VAL A 79 -5.49 -0.41 4.89
CA VAL A 79 -5.86 -1.83 4.83
C VAL A 79 -6.62 -2.18 6.10
N ASP A 80 -7.77 -2.82 5.95
CA ASP A 80 -8.55 -3.33 7.07
C ASP A 80 -7.96 -4.63 7.64
N ASP A 81 -8.62 -5.20 8.65
CA ASP A 81 -8.25 -6.51 9.16
C ASP A 81 -8.41 -7.59 8.08
N TYR A 82 -7.66 -8.70 8.21
CA TYR A 82 -7.64 -9.77 7.22
C TYR A 82 -9.02 -10.30 6.82
N LYS A 83 -9.98 -10.39 7.75
CA LYS A 83 -11.30 -10.96 7.42
C LYS A 83 -12.07 -9.99 6.54
N SER A 84 -12.14 -8.73 6.94
CA SER A 84 -12.83 -7.67 6.20
C SER A 84 -12.21 -7.48 4.82
N GLU A 85 -10.87 -7.34 4.76
CA GLU A 85 -10.12 -7.20 3.51
C GLU A 85 -10.37 -8.37 2.54
N ARG A 86 -10.32 -9.61 3.04
CA ARG A 86 -10.60 -10.79 2.22
C ARG A 86 -12.03 -10.78 1.69
N GLU A 87 -13.01 -10.40 2.52
CA GLU A 87 -14.40 -10.31 2.09
C GLU A 87 -14.59 -9.29 0.99
N GLU A 88 -13.93 -8.13 1.07
CA GLU A 88 -13.99 -7.08 0.04
C GLU A 88 -13.34 -7.52 -1.27
N ILE A 89 -12.15 -8.11 -1.21
CA ILE A 89 -11.51 -8.71 -2.38
C ILE A 89 -12.41 -9.77 -3.01
N GLN A 90 -13.01 -10.66 -2.22
CA GLN A 90 -13.90 -11.70 -2.74
C GLN A 90 -15.21 -11.16 -3.31
N LYS A 91 -15.72 -10.01 -2.82
CA LYS A 91 -16.88 -9.33 -3.43
C LYS A 91 -16.56 -8.87 -4.85
N VAL A 92 -15.33 -8.41 -5.12
CA VAL A 92 -14.93 -7.90 -6.44
C VAL A 92 -14.39 -9.00 -7.36
N GLN A 93 -13.48 -9.82 -6.87
CA GLN A 93 -12.80 -10.88 -7.64
C GLN A 93 -13.67 -12.13 -7.81
N GLY A 94 -14.58 -12.39 -6.87
CA GLY A 94 -15.43 -13.58 -6.81
C GLY A 94 -15.13 -14.46 -5.60
N LYS A 95 -16.16 -15.18 -5.12
CA LYS A 95 -16.12 -15.96 -3.87
C LYS A 95 -15.01 -17.00 -3.76
N ASN A 96 -14.51 -17.51 -4.90
CA ASN A 96 -13.46 -18.53 -4.96
C ASN A 96 -12.08 -17.94 -5.26
N PHE A 97 -11.93 -16.62 -5.27
CA PHE A 97 -10.64 -15.99 -5.48
C PHE A 97 -9.68 -16.38 -4.34
N PRO A 98 -8.49 -16.91 -4.65
CA PRO A 98 -7.53 -17.30 -3.63
C PRO A 98 -6.91 -16.05 -3.02
N PHE A 99 -7.21 -15.82 -1.74
CA PHE A 99 -6.58 -14.76 -0.95
C PHE A 99 -6.34 -15.30 0.45
N SER A 100 -5.08 -15.64 0.72
CA SER A 100 -4.60 -16.18 1.96
C SER A 100 -4.11 -15.08 2.90
N PHE A 101 -3.80 -15.46 4.15
CA PHE A 101 -3.14 -14.56 5.07
C PHE A 101 -1.75 -14.10 4.59
N GLY A 102 -1.05 -14.95 3.81
CA GLY A 102 0.22 -14.55 3.18
C GLY A 102 0.02 -13.45 2.15
N ASP A 103 -1.03 -13.56 1.32
CA ASP A 103 -1.38 -12.54 0.33
C ASP A 103 -1.78 -11.22 1.01
N TYR A 104 -2.48 -11.29 2.14
CA TYR A 104 -2.79 -10.15 2.98
C TYR A 104 -1.55 -9.42 3.50
N VAL A 105 -0.57 -10.17 4.05
CA VAL A 105 0.70 -9.58 4.49
C VAL A 105 1.43 -8.92 3.31
N VAL A 106 1.42 -9.54 2.13
CA VAL A 106 2.02 -8.93 0.93
C VAL A 106 1.26 -7.67 0.53
N LYS A 107 -0.08 -7.66 0.59
CA LYS A 107 -0.88 -6.45 0.33
C LYS A 107 -0.48 -5.32 1.27
N ILE A 108 -0.39 -5.55 2.59
CA ILE A 108 0.08 -4.53 3.56
C ILE A 108 1.44 -3.93 3.16
N LEU A 109 2.36 -4.78 2.71
CA LEU A 109 3.72 -4.35 2.35
C LEU A 109 3.78 -3.63 0.99
N MET A 110 2.89 -3.96 0.07
CA MET A 110 2.99 -3.55 -1.33
C MET A 110 1.92 -2.55 -1.77
N GLY A 111 0.78 -2.43 -1.10
CA GLY A 111 -0.34 -1.60 -1.56
C GLY A 111 0.04 -0.13 -1.73
N ALA A 112 0.73 0.46 -0.75
CA ALA A 112 1.24 1.83 -0.84
C ALA A 112 2.34 2.05 -1.91
N ILE A 113 2.86 0.98 -2.50
CA ILE A 113 4.00 0.98 -3.45
C ILE A 113 3.53 0.63 -4.87
N ASP A 114 2.64 -0.34 -5.00
CA ASP A 114 2.20 -0.92 -6.26
C ASP A 114 0.67 -0.95 -6.34
N LYS A 115 0.17 -0.21 -7.33
CA LYS A 115 -1.25 0.01 -7.57
C LYS A 115 -2.06 -1.26 -7.84
N TRP A 116 -1.40 -2.34 -8.28
CA TRP A 116 -2.09 -3.61 -8.48
C TRP A 116 -2.58 -4.19 -7.14
N PHE A 117 -1.80 -4.08 -6.06
CA PHE A 117 -2.19 -4.54 -4.74
C PHE A 117 -3.23 -3.63 -4.10
N ASP A 118 -3.02 -2.32 -4.22
CA ASP A 118 -3.93 -1.24 -3.79
C ASP A 118 -5.35 -1.43 -4.35
N THR A 119 -5.48 -1.76 -5.64
CA THR A 119 -6.80 -1.80 -6.31
C THR A 119 -7.47 -3.19 -6.32
N LEU A 120 -6.96 -4.15 -5.55
CA LEU A 120 -7.42 -5.55 -5.60
C LEU A 120 -8.84 -5.74 -5.06
N ASP A 121 -9.30 -4.88 -4.16
CA ASP A 121 -10.64 -4.82 -3.58
C ASP A 121 -11.56 -3.85 -4.34
N GLU A 122 -11.04 -3.04 -5.27
CA GLU A 122 -11.83 -2.10 -6.08
C GLU A 122 -12.09 -2.61 -7.51
N ARG A 123 -11.14 -3.36 -8.09
CA ARG A 123 -11.14 -3.74 -9.51
C ARG A 123 -10.76 -5.18 -9.72
N ARG A 124 -11.46 -5.85 -10.64
CA ARG A 124 -11.09 -7.22 -11.03
C ARG A 124 -9.66 -7.28 -11.55
N ALA A 125 -8.87 -8.17 -10.97
CA ALA A 125 -7.58 -8.54 -11.50
C ALA A 125 -7.83 -9.21 -12.86
N ASN A 126 -7.42 -8.56 -13.94
CA ASN A 126 -7.44 -9.21 -15.24
C ASN A 126 -6.56 -10.47 -15.17
N SER A 127 -6.95 -11.54 -15.85
CA SER A 127 -6.20 -12.81 -15.94
C SER A 127 -4.81 -12.71 -16.55
N ASN A 128 -4.37 -11.50 -16.91
CA ASN A 128 -2.97 -11.19 -17.16
C ASN A 128 -2.35 -10.71 -15.84
N ALA A 129 -1.72 -11.65 -15.15
CA ALA A 129 -0.82 -11.51 -14.00
C ALA A 129 0.00 -10.20 -13.98
N PRO A 130 0.50 -9.76 -12.80
CA PRO A 130 1.25 -8.51 -12.67
C PRO A 130 2.35 -8.40 -13.73
N PRO A 131 2.62 -7.19 -14.25
CA PRO A 131 3.65 -7.01 -15.26
C PRO A 131 4.99 -7.37 -14.64
N VAL A 132 5.51 -8.55 -14.98
CA VAL A 132 6.95 -8.81 -14.91
C VAL A 132 7.59 -7.64 -15.65
N GLN A 133 8.39 -6.86 -14.93
CA GLN A 133 9.06 -5.67 -15.44
C GLN A 133 9.66 -6.00 -16.81
N GLN A 134 9.17 -5.35 -17.86
CA GLN A 134 9.79 -5.45 -19.18
C GLN A 134 11.14 -4.74 -19.10
N HIS A 135 12.17 -5.48 -18.69
CA HIS A 135 13.54 -5.10 -18.92
C HIS A 135 13.76 -5.01 -20.43
N THR A 136 13.92 -3.76 -20.89
CA THR A 136 14.67 -3.31 -22.06
C THR A 136 14.44 -4.05 -23.38
N LYS A 137 13.94 -3.30 -24.38
CA LYS A 137 13.97 -3.62 -25.80
C LYS A 137 15.37 -4.09 -26.25
N GLY A 138 15.60 -5.40 -26.23
CA GLY A 138 16.72 -6.07 -26.87
C GLY A 138 16.33 -6.52 -28.28
N LYS A 139 17.11 -6.10 -29.27
CA LYS A 139 16.92 -6.33 -30.71
C LYS A 139 16.61 -7.80 -31.07
N LYS A 140 15.64 -8.01 -31.99
CA LYS A 140 15.36 -9.28 -32.68
C LYS A 140 16.65 -9.90 -33.24
N LYS A 141 17.11 -11.03 -32.70
CA LYS A 141 18.07 -11.93 -33.38
C LYS A 141 17.29 -12.92 -34.25
N LYS A 142 17.76 -13.05 -35.50
CA LYS A 142 17.18 -13.90 -36.55
C LYS A 142 17.33 -15.38 -36.18
N SER A 143 16.30 -16.15 -36.51
CA SER A 143 16.28 -17.62 -36.46
C SER A 143 17.34 -18.21 -37.40
N CYS A 144 18.07 -19.22 -36.90
CA CYS A 144 18.92 -20.09 -37.71
C CYS A 144 18.32 -21.50 -37.62
N ALA A 145 17.89 -22.04 -38.76
CA ALA A 145 17.48 -23.43 -38.89
C ALA A 145 18.71 -24.28 -39.22
N ILE A 146 18.91 -25.37 -38.48
CA ILE A 146 19.93 -26.38 -38.78
C ILE A 146 19.19 -27.53 -39.48
N SER A 147 19.61 -27.82 -40.71
CA SER A 147 19.27 -29.03 -41.48
C SER A 147 20.15 -30.20 -41.05
#